data_AF-A0A177GB69-F1
#
_entry.id   AF-A0A177GB69-F1
#
_cell.length_a   1.000
_cell.length_b   1.000
_cell.length_c   1.000
_cell.angle_alpha   90.00
_cell.angle_beta   90.00
_cell.angle_gamma   90.00
#
_symmetry.space_group_name_H-M   'P 1'
#
loop_
_entity.id
_entity.type
_entity.pdbx_description
1 polymer ?
#
loop_
_entity_poly.entity_id
_entity_poly.type
_entity_poly.pdbx_seq_one_letter_code
_entity_poly.pdbx_strand_id
1 'polypeptide(L)'
;MINDIDPAGDVCSVKGNQVMMTGKNIGDLLTAGNVSWGGFMGGFNLQTKNSDGTTGCQRATYSPVVHEMITDYISHHNWFQYYASTANPTHARPSSLAAIGHTLSADGKTPDPANHEYDLEDFKAVVAAHRLPAVSFIKLPAFQDGHAGYSDPLDEQQGIVPLVNMLQQQPEWRDTAILIAYDDSDGWYDHAFIKPQHGSFDAEADQLNGPGRCGTGTPFAGVEGKPVNGRCGPGTRIPFILISPWARSNAVSHVQITQSSIPRFIEDNWLNGQRLGGGSFDAVAHDLNDLFDFNAPPRLTPLLLDPETGTPLPQSASK
;
A
#
# COMPACT_ATOMS: atom_id res chain seq x y z
N MET A 1 -13.17 13.08 -3.33
CA MET A 1 -13.26 11.87 -4.17
C MET A 1 -13.85 10.78 -3.31
N ILE A 2 -14.91 10.10 -3.77
CA ILE A 2 -15.62 9.05 -3.00
C ILE A 2 -15.82 7.77 -3.84
N ASN A 3 -15.15 7.69 -4.98
CA ASN A 3 -15.29 6.65 -5.98
C ASN A 3 -14.00 6.57 -6.80
N ASP A 4 -13.90 5.58 -7.69
CA ASP A 4 -12.67 5.25 -8.41
C ASP A 4 -12.47 6.13 -9.65
N ILE A 5 -11.85 7.29 -9.43
CA ILE A 5 -11.46 8.22 -10.49
C ILE A 5 -9.96 8.07 -10.67
N ASP A 6 -9.47 7.88 -11.89
CA ASP A 6 -8.05 7.66 -12.13
C ASP A 6 -7.18 8.91 -11.84
N PRO A 7 -5.88 8.73 -11.51
CA PRO A 7 -4.96 9.85 -11.33
C PRO A 7 -4.73 10.59 -12.66
N ALA A 8 -4.88 11.92 -12.65
CA ALA A 8 -4.72 12.68 -13.89
C ALA A 8 -3.25 12.74 -14.34
N GLY A 9 -3.02 12.47 -15.63
CA GLY A 9 -1.70 12.54 -16.25
C GLY A 9 -0.94 11.21 -16.26
N ASP A 10 -1.32 10.23 -15.44
CA ASP A 10 -0.82 8.86 -15.56
C ASP A 10 -1.19 8.31 -16.96
N VAL A 11 -0.17 7.81 -17.67
CA VAL A 11 -0.27 7.38 -19.08
C VAL A 11 -1.20 6.19 -19.28
N CYS A 12 -1.44 5.39 -18.24
CA CYS A 12 -2.35 4.26 -18.23
C CYS A 12 -3.77 4.61 -17.74
N SER A 13 -4.00 5.84 -17.29
CA SER A 13 -5.32 6.27 -16.83
C SER A 13 -6.32 6.46 -17.96
N VAL A 14 -7.58 6.11 -17.70
CA VAL A 14 -8.70 6.28 -18.61
C VAL A 14 -8.98 7.78 -18.80
N LYS A 15 -9.02 8.23 -20.06
CA LYS A 15 -9.27 9.64 -20.38
C LYS A 15 -10.69 10.05 -20.02
N GLY A 16 -10.84 11.23 -19.42
CA GLY A 16 -12.15 11.87 -19.18
C GLY A 16 -12.75 11.61 -17.81
N ASN A 17 -12.19 10.69 -17.01
CA ASN A 17 -12.54 10.50 -15.60
C ASN A 17 -11.27 10.50 -14.75
N GLN A 18 -10.67 11.68 -14.60
CA GLN A 18 -9.37 11.85 -13.96
C GLN A 18 -9.34 13.02 -12.98
N VAL A 19 -8.47 12.96 -11.99
CA VAL A 19 -8.32 14.00 -10.98
C VAL A 19 -6.92 14.01 -10.37
N MET A 20 -6.49 15.18 -9.90
CA MET A 20 -5.32 15.32 -9.03
C MET A 20 -5.75 15.75 -7.64
N MET A 21 -5.09 15.21 -6.64
CA MET A 21 -5.19 15.64 -5.25
C MET A 21 -4.23 16.81 -4.99
N THR A 22 -4.59 17.63 -4.01
CA THR A 22 -3.75 18.68 -3.45
C THR A 22 -3.36 18.30 -2.02
N GLY A 23 -2.30 18.94 -1.50
CA GLY A 23 -1.76 18.62 -0.19
C GLY A 23 -0.50 17.78 -0.28
N LYS A 24 -0.18 17.14 0.85
CA LYS A 24 0.97 16.24 0.97
C LYS A 24 0.50 14.82 1.26
N ASN A 25 1.28 13.86 0.81
CA ASN A 25 1.19 12.47 1.25
C ASN A 25 2.48 12.05 1.96
N ILE A 26 2.53 10.82 2.47
CA ILE A 26 3.67 10.33 3.27
C ILE A 26 4.99 10.32 2.47
N GLY A 27 4.94 10.14 1.14
CA GLY A 27 6.08 10.23 0.26
C GLY A 27 6.75 11.61 0.27
N ASP A 28 5.99 12.70 0.42
CA ASP A 28 6.56 14.05 0.57
C ASP A 28 7.42 14.17 1.83
N LEU A 29 6.96 13.58 2.95
CA LEU A 29 7.70 13.61 4.20
C LEU A 29 8.93 12.71 4.14
N LEU A 30 8.80 11.51 3.56
CA LEU A 30 9.91 10.58 3.39
C LEU A 30 11.01 11.16 2.50
N THR A 31 10.64 11.77 1.36
CA THR A 31 11.55 12.50 0.48
C THR A 31 12.22 13.66 1.21
N ALA A 32 11.46 14.50 1.92
CA ALA A 32 12.02 15.62 2.67
C ALA A 32 12.97 15.16 3.80
N GLY A 33 12.68 14.01 4.41
CA GLY A 33 13.52 13.37 5.43
C GLY A 33 14.71 12.59 4.88
N ASN A 34 14.88 12.50 3.55
CA ASN A 34 15.88 11.67 2.89
C ASN A 34 15.82 10.19 3.37
N VAL A 35 14.61 9.69 3.62
CA VAL A 35 14.33 8.30 3.98
C VAL A 35 14.13 7.53 2.68
N SER A 36 14.77 6.37 2.51
CA SER A 36 14.58 5.60 1.29
C SER A 36 13.18 4.99 1.23
N TRP A 37 12.45 5.23 0.14
CA TRP A 37 11.06 4.75 0.02
C TRP A 37 10.64 4.49 -1.43
N GLY A 38 9.59 3.69 -1.62
CA GLY A 38 8.97 3.56 -2.94
C GLY A 38 7.60 2.88 -2.95
N GLY A 39 6.79 3.22 -3.94
CA GLY A 39 5.62 2.47 -4.39
C GLY A 39 6.02 1.44 -5.44
N PHE A 40 5.68 0.17 -5.22
CA PHE A 40 6.01 -0.96 -6.09
C PHE A 40 4.73 -1.65 -6.54
N MET A 41 4.39 -1.53 -7.83
CA MET A 41 3.11 -2.00 -8.34
C MET A 41 3.28 -3.00 -9.48
N GLY A 42 2.48 -4.07 -9.46
CA GLY A 42 2.36 -4.98 -10.60
C GLY A 42 1.88 -4.23 -11.84
N GLY A 43 2.48 -4.52 -13.00
CA GLY A 43 2.08 -3.90 -14.27
C GLY A 43 2.70 -2.54 -14.56
N PHE A 44 3.42 -1.93 -13.63
CA PHE A 44 3.90 -0.55 -13.77
C PHE A 44 4.97 -0.39 -14.86
N ASN A 45 5.86 -1.37 -15.04
CA ASN A 45 6.89 -1.32 -16.08
C ASN A 45 6.29 -1.59 -17.46
N LEU A 46 6.13 -0.50 -18.23
CA LEU A 46 5.58 -0.52 -19.58
C LEU A 46 6.45 -1.23 -20.62
N GLN A 47 7.73 -1.48 -20.31
CA GLN A 47 8.67 -2.16 -21.19
C GLN A 47 8.62 -3.69 -21.03
N THR A 48 8.05 -4.18 -19.92
CA THR A 48 7.90 -5.63 -19.69
C THR A 48 6.89 -6.20 -20.68
N LYS A 49 7.22 -7.38 -21.21
CA LYS A 49 6.37 -8.13 -22.12
C LYS A 49 6.11 -9.52 -21.55
N ASN A 50 4.85 -9.87 -21.40
CA ASN A 50 4.45 -11.20 -20.94
C ASN A 50 4.70 -12.24 -22.04
N SER A 51 4.67 -13.53 -21.69
CA SER A 51 4.97 -14.63 -22.63
C SER A 51 3.98 -14.70 -23.79
N ASP A 52 2.74 -14.25 -23.59
CA ASP A 52 1.70 -14.12 -24.62
C ASP A 52 1.87 -12.88 -25.51
N GLY A 53 2.81 -12.01 -25.14
CA GLY A 53 3.21 -10.82 -25.87
C GLY A 53 2.51 -9.53 -25.45
N THR A 54 1.63 -9.55 -24.46
CA THR A 54 1.02 -8.32 -23.91
C THR A 54 2.08 -7.44 -23.23
N THR A 55 1.89 -6.12 -23.26
CA THR A 55 2.88 -5.12 -22.78
C THR A 55 2.23 -3.75 -22.56
N GLY A 56 2.97 -2.80 -22.00
CA GLY A 56 2.49 -1.45 -21.71
C GLY A 56 1.29 -1.45 -20.75
N CYS A 57 0.41 -0.45 -20.88
CA CYS A 57 -0.81 -0.34 -20.07
C CYS A 57 -1.86 -1.43 -20.35
N GLN A 58 -1.59 -2.33 -21.30
CA GLN A 58 -2.46 -3.47 -21.66
C GLN A 58 -1.75 -4.80 -21.36
N ARG A 59 -0.63 -4.76 -20.62
CA ARG A 59 0.04 -5.97 -20.13
C ARG A 59 -0.94 -6.69 -19.22
N ALA A 60 -1.21 -7.95 -19.53
CA ALA A 60 -2.25 -8.72 -18.86
C ALA A 60 -1.77 -10.13 -18.56
N THR A 61 -2.22 -10.67 -17.43
CA THR A 61 -1.86 -12.01 -16.97
C THR A 61 -3.12 -12.87 -16.89
N TYR A 62 -3.00 -14.12 -17.33
CA TYR A 62 -4.07 -15.11 -17.18
C TYR A 62 -4.11 -15.62 -15.74
N SER A 63 -5.23 -15.44 -15.05
CA SER A 63 -5.48 -16.17 -13.80
C SER A 63 -6.05 -17.57 -14.12
N PRO A 64 -5.38 -18.65 -13.70
CA PRO A 64 -5.93 -19.98 -13.82
C PRO A 64 -7.05 -20.26 -12.81
N VAL A 65 -7.22 -19.44 -11.77
CA VAL A 65 -8.23 -19.61 -10.72
C VAL A 65 -9.57 -19.03 -11.17
N VAL A 66 -9.58 -17.79 -11.66
CA VAL A 66 -10.81 -17.15 -12.16
C VAL A 66 -11.02 -17.32 -13.67
N HIS A 67 -10.06 -17.92 -14.37
CA HIS A 67 -10.11 -18.23 -15.80
C HIS A 67 -10.23 -17.02 -16.74
N GLU A 68 -9.61 -15.90 -16.40
CA GLU A 68 -9.70 -14.64 -17.13
C GLU A 68 -8.30 -14.05 -17.43
N MET A 69 -8.21 -13.19 -18.45
CA MET A 69 -7.05 -12.33 -18.71
C MET A 69 -7.28 -10.97 -18.05
N ILE A 70 -6.42 -10.59 -17.11
CA ILE A 70 -6.60 -9.38 -16.30
C ILE A 70 -5.43 -8.43 -16.57
N THR A 71 -5.73 -7.15 -16.82
CA THR A 71 -4.69 -6.12 -16.97
C THR A 71 -3.94 -5.95 -15.65
N ASP A 72 -2.60 -6.06 -15.68
CA ASP A 72 -1.80 -6.15 -14.46
C ASP A 72 -1.84 -4.87 -13.61
N TYR A 73 -1.91 -3.70 -14.26
CA TYR A 73 -1.90 -2.38 -13.60
C TYR A 73 -3.30 -1.77 -13.54
N ILE A 74 -3.68 -1.29 -12.36
CA ILE A 74 -4.91 -0.53 -12.12
C ILE A 74 -4.53 0.87 -11.64
N SER A 75 -4.80 1.87 -12.47
CA SER A 75 -4.34 3.25 -12.25
C SER A 75 -4.88 3.87 -10.95
N HIS A 76 -6.17 3.68 -10.64
CA HIS A 76 -6.75 4.23 -9.42
C HIS A 76 -6.28 3.53 -8.13
N HIS A 77 -5.57 2.41 -8.22
CA HIS A 77 -4.88 1.79 -7.08
C HIS A 77 -3.51 2.42 -6.81
N ASN A 78 -3.00 3.31 -7.68
CA ASN A 78 -1.72 3.99 -7.46
C ASN A 78 -1.90 5.33 -6.73
N TRP A 79 -1.95 5.27 -5.40
CA TRP A 79 -2.24 6.44 -4.56
C TRP A 79 -1.24 7.59 -4.68
N PHE A 80 0.02 7.34 -5.08
CA PHE A 80 1.03 8.38 -5.22
C PHE A 80 0.91 9.17 -6.53
N GLN A 81 0.31 8.58 -7.58
CA GLN A 81 0.10 9.25 -8.87
C GLN A 81 -0.90 10.40 -8.80
N TYR A 82 -1.74 10.46 -7.76
CA TYR A 82 -2.69 11.56 -7.56
C TYR A 82 -2.03 12.87 -7.13
N TYR A 83 -0.74 12.86 -6.77
CA TYR A 83 -0.05 14.04 -6.26
C TYR A 83 1.12 14.40 -7.16
N ALA A 84 1.15 15.63 -7.67
CA ALA A 84 2.20 16.07 -8.59
C ALA A 84 3.63 15.94 -8.01
N SER A 85 3.77 15.97 -6.68
CA SER A 85 5.06 15.83 -6.00
C SER A 85 5.61 14.40 -5.99
N THR A 86 4.74 13.38 -6.02
CA THR A 86 5.12 11.96 -5.94
C THR A 86 4.75 11.15 -7.17
N ALA A 87 4.06 11.74 -8.15
CA ALA A 87 3.66 11.05 -9.35
C ALA A 87 4.85 10.72 -10.26
N ASN A 88 4.73 9.61 -11.00
CA ASN A 88 5.55 9.25 -12.14
C ASN A 88 4.62 8.99 -13.34
N PRO A 89 4.10 10.05 -13.99
CA PRO A 89 2.98 9.91 -14.91
C PRO A 89 3.34 9.13 -16.19
N THR A 90 4.63 9.07 -16.53
CA THR A 90 5.12 8.36 -17.71
C THR A 90 5.56 6.92 -17.43
N HIS A 91 5.49 6.48 -16.18
CA HIS A 91 6.05 5.20 -15.72
C HIS A 91 7.52 5.05 -16.11
N ALA A 92 8.29 6.15 -15.95
CA ALA A 92 9.70 6.14 -16.25
C ALA A 92 10.43 5.16 -15.33
N ARG A 93 11.39 4.42 -15.90
CA ARG A 93 12.16 3.39 -15.17
C ARG A 93 13.19 4.05 -14.25
N PRO A 94 13.55 3.43 -13.11
CA PRO A 94 14.66 3.90 -12.30
C PRO A 94 15.94 3.98 -13.14
N SER A 95 16.76 4.99 -12.91
CA SER A 95 18.03 5.16 -13.64
C SER A 95 19.00 3.99 -13.42
N SER A 96 18.89 3.31 -12.27
CA SER A 96 19.65 2.11 -11.92
C SER A 96 19.02 1.40 -10.73
N LEU A 97 19.42 0.15 -10.49
CA LEU A 97 19.06 -0.59 -9.27
C LEU A 97 19.45 0.16 -7.98
N ALA A 98 20.54 0.93 -8.01
CA ALA A 98 21.00 1.70 -6.86
C ALA A 98 20.20 2.97 -6.59
N ALA A 99 19.39 3.44 -7.55
CA ALA A 99 18.55 4.63 -7.40
C ALA A 99 17.14 4.29 -6.88
N ILE A 100 16.75 3.01 -6.87
CA ILE A 100 15.48 2.59 -6.29
C ILE A 100 15.46 2.95 -4.80
N GLY A 101 14.40 3.61 -4.36
CA GLY A 101 14.27 4.12 -3.00
C GLY A 101 14.72 5.57 -2.83
N HIS A 102 15.36 6.19 -3.83
CA HIS A 102 16.04 7.48 -3.68
C HIS A 102 15.54 8.53 -4.67
N THR A 103 15.52 9.80 -4.23
CA THR A 103 15.10 10.94 -5.05
C THR A 103 16.11 11.29 -6.14
N LEU A 104 17.38 10.98 -5.91
CA LEU A 104 18.47 11.25 -6.84
C LEU A 104 19.01 9.94 -7.42
N SER A 105 19.43 9.99 -8.67
CA SER A 105 20.19 8.94 -9.33
C SER A 105 21.51 8.66 -8.61
N ALA A 106 22.22 7.60 -9.04
CA ALA A 106 23.47 7.17 -8.42
C ALA A 106 24.60 8.22 -8.40
N ASP A 107 24.49 9.31 -9.17
CA ASP A 107 25.41 10.45 -9.15
C ASP A 107 25.19 11.41 -7.96
N GLY A 108 24.10 11.22 -7.21
CA GLY A 108 23.71 12.05 -6.07
C GLY A 108 23.34 13.48 -6.43
N LYS A 109 22.99 13.76 -7.70
CA LYS A 109 22.72 15.12 -8.20
C LYS A 109 21.52 15.18 -9.12
N THR A 110 21.38 14.21 -10.02
CA THR A 110 20.32 14.18 -11.01
C THR A 110 19.06 13.59 -10.36
N PRO A 111 17.89 14.25 -10.44
CA PRO A 111 16.64 13.65 -10.00
C PRO A 111 16.41 12.31 -10.72
N ASP A 112 16.11 11.26 -9.97
CA ASP A 112 15.81 9.97 -10.58
C ASP A 112 14.44 10.05 -11.30
N PRO A 113 14.35 9.59 -12.55
CA PRO A 113 13.12 9.74 -13.32
C PRO A 113 11.94 8.92 -12.79
N ALA A 114 12.18 7.89 -11.96
CA ALA A 114 11.10 7.07 -11.42
C ALA A 114 10.29 7.77 -10.33
N ASN A 115 10.84 8.84 -9.70
CA ASN A 115 10.21 9.59 -8.63
C ASN A 115 9.57 8.70 -7.54
N HIS A 116 10.29 7.66 -7.11
CA HIS A 116 9.85 6.69 -6.10
C HIS A 116 8.71 5.73 -6.51
N GLU A 117 8.28 5.74 -7.77
CA GLU A 117 7.28 4.83 -8.32
C GLU A 117 7.91 3.79 -9.25
N TYR A 118 7.75 2.51 -8.89
CA TYR A 118 8.47 1.38 -9.46
C TYR A 118 7.54 0.20 -9.78
N ASP A 119 8.04 -0.77 -10.55
CA ASP A 119 7.34 -2.03 -10.80
C ASP A 119 7.64 -3.04 -9.69
N LEU A 120 6.74 -3.99 -9.46
CA LEU A 120 6.93 -5.06 -8.47
C LEU A 120 8.22 -5.87 -8.71
N GLU A 121 8.67 -6.02 -9.95
CA GLU A 121 9.94 -6.70 -10.25
C GLU A 121 11.16 -5.89 -9.78
N ASP A 122 11.06 -4.56 -9.69
CA ASP A 122 12.11 -3.73 -9.09
C ASP A 122 12.23 -3.98 -7.59
N PHE A 123 11.11 -4.20 -6.90
CA PHE A 123 11.11 -4.59 -5.49
C PHE A 123 11.87 -5.90 -5.29
N LYS A 124 11.54 -6.92 -6.10
CA LYS A 124 12.23 -8.22 -6.06
C LYS A 124 13.72 -8.07 -6.35
N ALA A 125 14.09 -7.20 -7.28
CA ALA A 125 15.49 -6.93 -7.59
C ALA A 125 16.26 -6.26 -6.43
N VAL A 126 15.66 -5.29 -5.72
CA VAL A 126 16.32 -4.68 -4.55
C VAL A 126 16.38 -5.61 -3.34
N VAL A 127 15.40 -6.50 -3.16
CA VAL A 127 15.45 -7.56 -2.14
C VAL A 127 16.64 -8.48 -2.42
N ALA A 128 16.75 -9.00 -3.65
CA ALA A 128 17.84 -9.88 -4.05
C ALA A 128 19.23 -9.22 -3.97
N ALA A 129 19.28 -7.89 -4.03
CA ALA A 129 20.52 -7.12 -3.95
C ALA A 129 20.85 -6.59 -2.55
N HIS A 130 20.08 -6.95 -1.50
CA HIS A 130 20.25 -6.43 -0.13
C HIS A 130 20.17 -4.89 -0.06
N ARG A 131 19.20 -4.32 -0.77
CA ARG A 131 19.00 -2.86 -0.96
C ARG A 131 17.56 -2.44 -0.66
N LEU A 132 16.91 -3.11 0.29
CA LEU A 132 15.55 -2.79 0.69
C LEU A 132 15.42 -1.31 1.10
N PRO A 133 14.46 -0.55 0.53
CA PRO A 133 14.11 0.76 1.04
C PRO A 133 13.60 0.67 2.49
N ALA A 134 13.77 1.74 3.26
CA ALA A 134 13.26 1.81 4.62
C ALA A 134 11.73 1.69 4.67
N VAL A 135 11.02 2.23 3.67
CA VAL A 135 9.57 2.12 3.54
C VAL A 135 9.21 1.66 2.12
N SER A 136 8.59 0.48 1.99
CA SER A 136 8.16 -0.06 0.69
C SER A 136 6.65 -0.31 0.72
N PHE A 137 5.93 0.32 -0.21
CA PHE A 137 4.51 0.05 -0.41
C PHE A 137 4.35 -0.88 -1.61
N ILE A 138 3.62 -1.97 -1.45
CA ILE A 138 3.51 -3.01 -2.47
C ILE A 138 2.03 -3.18 -2.85
N LYS A 139 1.72 -3.09 -4.14
CA LYS A 139 0.44 -3.55 -4.70
C LYS A 139 0.74 -4.67 -5.70
N LEU A 140 0.14 -5.83 -5.46
CA LEU A 140 0.24 -6.97 -6.36
C LEU A 140 -0.39 -6.63 -7.73
N PRO A 141 -0.01 -7.32 -8.82
CA PRO A 141 -0.73 -7.20 -10.07
C PRO A 141 -2.21 -7.56 -9.85
N ALA A 142 -3.11 -6.91 -10.58
CA ALA A 142 -4.56 -7.00 -10.37
C ALA A 142 -5.08 -8.42 -10.15
N PHE A 143 -4.63 -9.40 -10.97
CA PHE A 143 -5.11 -10.77 -10.84
C PHE A 143 -4.80 -11.44 -9.49
N GLN A 144 -3.88 -10.88 -8.68
CA GLN A 144 -3.49 -11.39 -7.35
C GLN A 144 -3.78 -10.40 -6.22
N ASP A 145 -4.55 -9.33 -6.44
CA ASP A 145 -4.78 -8.33 -5.40
C ASP A 145 -5.95 -8.66 -4.45
N GLY A 146 -6.62 -9.80 -4.68
CA GLY A 146 -7.71 -10.30 -3.83
C GLY A 146 -9.08 -9.70 -4.15
N HIS A 147 -9.18 -8.76 -5.09
CA HIS A 147 -10.46 -8.16 -5.46
C HIS A 147 -11.38 -9.20 -6.13
N ALA A 148 -12.62 -9.27 -5.66
CA ALA A 148 -13.60 -10.20 -6.22
C ALA A 148 -13.88 -9.92 -7.70
N GLY A 149 -14.10 -10.97 -8.47
CA GLY A 149 -14.44 -10.90 -9.89
C GLY A 149 -13.25 -11.17 -10.80
N TYR A 150 -12.11 -10.49 -10.57
CA TYR A 150 -10.90 -10.64 -11.39
C TYR A 150 -9.69 -11.23 -10.63
N SER A 151 -9.82 -11.40 -9.32
CA SER A 151 -8.89 -12.13 -8.45
C SER A 151 -9.67 -13.08 -7.53
N ASP A 152 -8.95 -13.84 -6.73
CA ASP A 152 -9.46 -14.84 -5.79
C ASP A 152 -8.48 -15.00 -4.61
N PRO A 153 -8.92 -15.42 -3.41
CA PRO A 153 -8.01 -15.70 -2.30
C PRO A 153 -6.85 -16.64 -2.63
N LEU A 154 -7.02 -17.58 -3.58
CA LEU A 154 -5.93 -18.45 -4.04
C LEU A 154 -4.91 -17.70 -4.91
N ASP A 155 -5.35 -16.77 -5.77
CA ASP A 155 -4.44 -15.91 -6.54
C ASP A 155 -3.69 -14.94 -5.61
N GLU A 156 -4.40 -14.34 -4.65
CA GLU A 156 -3.82 -13.47 -3.62
C GLU A 156 -2.78 -14.22 -2.79
N GLN A 157 -3.10 -15.43 -2.32
CA GLN A 157 -2.16 -16.29 -1.59
C GLN A 157 -0.89 -16.56 -2.43
N GLN A 158 -1.06 -16.87 -3.71
CA GLN A 158 0.07 -17.09 -4.62
C GLN A 158 0.91 -15.83 -4.89
N GLY A 159 0.37 -14.63 -4.64
CA GLY A 159 1.11 -13.37 -4.70
C GLY A 159 1.83 -13.04 -3.38
N ILE A 160 1.10 -13.10 -2.26
CA ILE A 160 1.59 -12.70 -0.93
C ILE A 160 2.63 -13.69 -0.40
N VAL A 161 2.35 -15.00 -0.45
CA VAL A 161 3.20 -16.01 0.18
C VAL A 161 4.64 -15.98 -0.36
N PRO A 162 4.89 -15.94 -1.68
CA PRO A 162 6.26 -15.85 -2.20
C PRO A 162 7.01 -14.59 -1.73
N LEU A 163 6.34 -13.43 -1.68
CA LEU A 163 6.96 -12.18 -1.23
C LEU A 163 7.32 -12.24 0.26
N VAL A 164 6.41 -12.71 1.10
CA VAL A 164 6.64 -12.86 2.55
C VAL A 164 7.73 -13.90 2.82
N ASN A 165 7.71 -15.04 2.13
CA ASN A 165 8.77 -16.04 2.21
C ASN A 165 10.13 -15.47 1.79
N MET A 166 10.19 -14.69 0.70
CA MET A 166 11.41 -14.09 0.20
C MET A 166 12.02 -13.13 1.23
N LEU A 167 11.19 -12.27 1.85
CA LEU A 167 11.62 -11.31 2.87
C LEU A 167 12.10 -11.98 4.17
N GLN A 168 11.39 -13.02 4.63
CA GLN A 168 11.77 -13.78 5.83
C GLN A 168 13.12 -14.49 5.71
N GLN A 169 13.60 -14.71 4.49
CA GLN A 169 14.89 -15.37 4.21
C GLN A 169 16.05 -14.38 4.06
N GLN A 170 15.79 -13.06 4.12
CA GLN A 170 16.83 -12.06 4.01
C GLN A 170 17.54 -11.79 5.35
N PRO A 171 18.83 -11.42 5.34
CA PRO A 171 19.52 -10.91 6.52
C PRO A 171 18.78 -9.75 7.22
N GLU A 172 18.13 -8.90 6.44
CA GLU A 172 17.34 -7.74 6.89
C GLU A 172 16.04 -8.12 7.60
N TRP A 173 15.62 -9.40 7.55
CA TRP A 173 14.38 -9.87 8.20
C TRP A 173 14.30 -9.46 9.67
N ARG A 174 15.44 -9.49 10.38
CA ARG A 174 15.55 -9.08 11.79
C ARG A 174 14.97 -7.68 12.05
N ASP A 175 15.09 -6.78 11.09
CA ASP A 175 14.71 -5.37 11.20
C ASP A 175 13.52 -5.03 10.30
N THR A 176 12.77 -6.04 9.84
CA THR A 176 11.65 -5.90 8.92
C THR A 176 10.29 -6.09 9.64
N ALA A 177 9.32 -5.26 9.25
CA ALA A 177 7.92 -5.45 9.56
C ALA A 177 7.10 -5.42 8.25
N ILE A 178 6.29 -6.45 8.04
CA ILE A 178 5.37 -6.55 6.90
C ILE A 178 3.96 -6.28 7.43
N LEU A 179 3.31 -5.28 6.87
CA LEU A 179 1.93 -4.91 7.18
C LEU A 179 1.07 -5.32 5.99
N ILE A 180 0.20 -6.30 6.16
CA ILE A 180 -0.81 -6.67 5.16
C ILE A 180 -2.10 -5.95 5.55
N ALA A 181 -2.57 -5.08 4.68
CA ALA A 181 -3.78 -4.28 4.87
C ALA A 181 -4.57 -4.23 3.55
N TYR A 182 -5.85 -3.94 3.67
CA TYR A 182 -6.77 -3.83 2.54
C TYR A 182 -7.16 -2.35 2.33
N ASP A 183 -7.55 -2.00 1.11
CA ASP A 183 -8.03 -0.68 0.71
C ASP A 183 -9.51 -0.47 1.07
N ASP A 184 -10.34 -1.49 0.88
CA ASP A 184 -11.74 -1.48 1.28
C ASP A 184 -12.28 -2.88 1.62
N SER A 185 -13.59 -3.00 1.75
CA SER A 185 -14.28 -4.24 2.13
C SER A 185 -15.07 -4.87 0.99
N ASP A 186 -14.97 -4.33 -0.23
CA ASP A 186 -15.76 -4.64 -1.43
C ASP A 186 -17.29 -4.64 -1.16
N GLY A 187 -17.72 -3.91 -0.13
CA GLY A 187 -19.10 -3.89 0.36
C GLY A 187 -19.58 -5.18 1.04
N TRP A 188 -18.71 -6.14 1.32
CA TRP A 188 -19.06 -7.39 2.01
C TRP A 188 -19.53 -7.15 3.44
N TYR A 189 -20.34 -8.09 3.92
CA TYR A 189 -20.88 -8.03 5.27
C TYR A 189 -19.78 -8.13 6.33
N ASP A 190 -19.75 -7.16 7.25
CA ASP A 190 -19.07 -7.26 8.52
C ASP A 190 -20.04 -6.94 9.66
N HIS A 191 -19.96 -7.72 10.74
CA HIS A 191 -20.87 -7.61 11.87
C HIS A 191 -20.50 -6.46 12.84
N ALA A 192 -19.27 -5.96 12.79
CA ALA A 192 -18.73 -5.01 13.74
C ALA A 192 -18.94 -3.57 13.25
N PHE A 193 -20.19 -3.19 13.06
CA PHE A 193 -20.54 -1.82 12.71
C PHE A 193 -20.06 -0.85 13.80
N ILE A 194 -19.17 0.07 13.41
CA ILE A 194 -18.77 1.21 14.22
C ILE A 194 -19.52 2.43 13.72
N LYS A 195 -20.14 3.16 14.65
CA LYS A 195 -20.81 4.41 14.32
C LYS A 195 -19.77 5.39 13.73
N PRO A 196 -20.02 5.96 12.53
CA PRO A 196 -19.12 6.94 11.95
C PRO A 196 -18.92 8.13 12.90
N GLN A 197 -17.66 8.53 13.05
CA GLN A 197 -17.20 9.60 13.91
C GLN A 197 -17.07 10.93 13.15
N HIS A 198 -16.75 10.86 11.86
CA HIS A 198 -16.57 12.01 10.97
C HIS A 198 -17.61 11.99 9.86
N GLY A 199 -18.18 13.16 9.55
CA GLY A 199 -19.13 13.34 8.45
C GLY A 199 -18.49 14.07 7.27
N SER A 200 -19.17 14.03 6.13
CA SER A 200 -18.87 14.92 5.00
C SER A 200 -19.34 16.36 5.29
N PHE A 201 -18.83 17.36 4.56
CA PHE A 201 -19.48 18.68 4.56
C PHE A 201 -20.77 18.70 3.76
N ASP A 202 -20.89 17.82 2.77
CA ASP A 202 -22.05 17.69 1.89
C ASP A 202 -22.85 16.48 2.31
N ALA A 203 -24.07 16.73 2.80
CA ALA A 203 -24.98 15.70 3.26
C ALA A 203 -25.33 14.69 2.14
N GLU A 204 -25.37 15.09 0.87
CA GLU A 204 -25.72 14.17 -0.23
C GLU A 204 -24.60 13.18 -0.55
N ALA A 205 -23.37 13.51 -0.17
CA ALA A 205 -22.21 12.66 -0.38
C ALA A 205 -21.98 11.64 0.76
N ASP A 206 -22.80 11.67 1.81
CA ASP A 206 -22.78 10.64 2.85
C ASP A 206 -23.35 9.33 2.32
N GLN A 207 -22.48 8.42 1.89
CA GLN A 207 -22.90 7.15 1.28
C GLN A 207 -23.01 5.99 2.30
N LEU A 208 -22.23 6.00 3.38
CA LEU A 208 -22.13 4.84 4.28
C LEU A 208 -23.42 4.52 5.04
N ASN A 209 -24.08 5.54 5.61
CA ASN A 209 -25.31 5.38 6.38
C ASN A 209 -26.48 6.24 5.86
N GLY A 210 -26.29 6.81 4.66
CA GLY A 210 -27.25 7.62 3.92
C GLY A 210 -27.09 9.14 4.10
N PRO A 211 -27.71 9.94 3.21
CA PRO A 211 -27.51 11.37 3.17
C PRO A 211 -27.79 12.10 4.49
N GLY A 212 -26.84 12.95 4.92
CA GLY A 212 -26.93 13.79 6.12
C GLY A 212 -26.93 13.02 7.44
N ARG A 213 -26.59 11.73 7.41
CA ARG A 213 -26.54 10.87 8.60
C ARG A 213 -25.13 10.58 9.07
N CYS A 214 -24.11 10.91 8.29
CA CYS A 214 -22.77 10.45 8.61
C CYS A 214 -22.07 11.34 9.65
N GLY A 215 -21.51 10.70 10.67
CA GLY A 215 -20.80 11.39 11.75
C GLY A 215 -21.74 12.04 12.77
N THR A 216 -21.24 12.26 13.98
CA THR A 216 -21.92 13.10 14.99
C THR A 216 -21.04 14.25 15.49
N GLY A 217 -19.98 14.58 14.73
CA GLY A 217 -18.98 15.60 15.06
C GLY A 217 -18.77 16.62 13.95
N THR A 218 -17.89 17.58 14.21
CA THR A 218 -17.50 18.61 13.23
C THR A 218 -16.64 18.00 12.12
N PRO A 219 -17.01 18.16 10.83
CA PRO A 219 -16.19 17.71 9.72
C PRO A 219 -14.77 18.28 9.77
N PHE A 220 -13.77 17.45 9.48
CA PHE A 220 -12.38 17.87 9.52
C PHE A 220 -12.06 18.82 8.36
N ALA A 221 -11.33 19.89 8.68
CA ALA A 221 -10.81 20.78 7.66
C ALA A 221 -9.78 20.04 6.80
N GLY A 222 -9.80 20.27 5.49
CA GLY A 222 -8.76 19.85 4.56
C GLY A 222 -7.67 20.90 4.40
N VAL A 223 -6.93 20.77 3.31
CA VAL A 223 -5.76 21.59 2.99
C VAL A 223 -6.08 23.09 2.84
N GLU A 224 -7.31 23.44 2.47
CA GLU A 224 -7.78 24.84 2.36
C GLU A 224 -8.39 25.40 3.65
N GLY A 225 -8.28 24.67 4.77
CA GLY A 225 -8.85 25.08 6.06
C GLY A 225 -10.37 25.00 6.13
N LYS A 226 -11.02 24.39 5.13
CA LYS A 226 -12.47 24.14 5.08
C LYS A 226 -12.77 22.65 5.14
N PRO A 227 -13.92 22.22 5.69
CA PRO A 227 -14.42 20.86 5.56
C PRO A 227 -14.34 20.31 4.12
N VAL A 228 -14.04 19.02 3.98
CA VAL A 228 -13.89 18.34 2.69
C VAL A 228 -14.98 17.31 2.46
N ASN A 229 -15.41 17.18 1.21
CA ASN A 229 -16.48 16.27 0.83
C ASN A 229 -16.00 14.82 0.94
N GLY A 230 -16.88 13.89 1.28
CA GLY A 230 -16.61 12.46 1.15
C GLY A 230 -15.73 11.86 2.25
N ARG A 231 -15.79 12.43 3.46
CA ARG A 231 -14.97 12.00 4.60
C ARG A 231 -15.76 11.30 5.69
N CYS A 232 -16.88 10.72 5.29
CA CYS A 232 -17.73 9.89 6.14
C CYS A 232 -16.95 8.67 6.64
N GLY A 233 -16.79 8.49 7.95
CA GLY A 233 -16.07 7.33 8.48
C GLY A 233 -15.90 7.30 10.01
N PRO A 234 -15.25 6.27 10.57
CA PRO A 234 -14.59 5.16 9.85
C PRO A 234 -15.59 4.30 9.05
N GLY A 235 -15.09 3.68 7.98
CA GLY A 235 -15.85 2.77 7.14
C GLY A 235 -15.98 1.36 7.73
N THR A 236 -16.29 0.38 6.88
CA THR A 236 -16.37 -1.03 7.25
C THR A 236 -15.01 -1.53 7.77
N ARG A 237 -15.03 -2.44 8.75
CA ARG A 237 -13.80 -3.08 9.24
C ARG A 237 -13.18 -3.93 8.14
N ILE A 238 -11.86 -3.89 8.06
CA ILE A 238 -11.04 -4.65 7.11
C ILE A 238 -9.97 -5.46 7.85
N PRO A 239 -9.40 -6.52 7.25
CA PRO A 239 -8.28 -7.24 7.85
C PRO A 239 -7.02 -6.37 7.96
N PHE A 240 -6.23 -6.62 8.99
CA PHE A 240 -4.90 -6.03 9.16
C PHE A 240 -4.00 -7.05 9.85
N ILE A 241 -2.85 -7.35 9.25
CA ILE A 241 -1.92 -8.37 9.74
C ILE A 241 -0.52 -7.77 9.84
N LEU A 242 0.13 -7.95 10.99
CA LEU A 242 1.54 -7.64 11.17
C LEU A 242 2.36 -8.94 11.18
N ILE A 243 3.39 -9.01 10.34
CA ILE A 243 4.36 -10.11 10.29
C ILE A 243 5.76 -9.51 10.51
N SER A 244 6.41 -9.86 11.63
CA SER A 244 7.74 -9.35 12.01
C SER A 244 8.37 -10.27 13.06
N PRO A 245 9.72 -10.34 13.18
CA PRO A 245 10.38 -10.96 14.34
C PRO A 245 9.97 -10.32 15.67
N TRP A 246 9.53 -9.06 15.62
CA TRP A 246 9.11 -8.26 16.77
C TRP A 246 7.60 -8.26 16.99
N ALA A 247 6.83 -8.97 16.15
CA ALA A 247 5.39 -9.06 16.32
C ALA A 247 5.04 -9.99 17.50
N ARG A 248 3.95 -9.67 18.21
CA ARG A 248 3.34 -10.62 19.15
C ARG A 248 2.86 -11.85 18.38
N SER A 249 3.35 -13.05 18.70
CA SER A 249 2.86 -14.28 18.07
C SER A 249 1.46 -14.63 18.51
N ASN A 250 0.66 -15.12 17.55
CA ASN A 250 -0.65 -15.71 17.81
C ASN A 250 -1.50 -14.81 18.70
N ALA A 251 -1.45 -13.51 18.42
CA ALA A 251 -2.08 -12.46 19.19
C ALA A 251 -3.00 -11.65 18.28
N VAL A 252 -4.11 -11.22 18.84
CA VAL A 252 -5.05 -10.29 18.20
C VAL A 252 -5.09 -9.04 19.06
N SER A 253 -4.66 -7.92 18.49
CA SER A 253 -4.90 -6.62 19.12
C SER A 253 -6.37 -6.24 18.95
N HIS A 254 -6.93 -5.62 19.99
CA HIS A 254 -8.26 -5.01 19.94
C HIS A 254 -8.19 -3.48 19.99
N VAL A 255 -6.99 -2.90 19.85
CA VAL A 255 -6.83 -1.45 19.69
C VAL A 255 -7.44 -1.05 18.35
N GLN A 256 -8.33 -0.06 18.38
CA GLN A 256 -8.98 0.42 17.17
C GLN A 256 -7.98 1.22 16.33
N ILE A 257 -7.58 0.65 15.20
CA ILE A 257 -6.73 1.30 14.20
C ILE A 257 -7.56 1.66 12.97
N THR A 258 -7.02 2.53 12.13
CA THR A 258 -7.55 2.85 10.80
C THR A 258 -6.44 2.75 9.76
N GLN A 259 -6.74 2.87 8.48
CA GLN A 259 -5.68 2.91 7.45
C GLN A 259 -4.66 4.03 7.71
N SER A 260 -5.07 5.14 8.35
CA SER A 260 -4.17 6.23 8.75
C SER A 260 -3.22 5.87 9.90
N SER A 261 -3.40 4.72 10.55
CA SER A 261 -2.42 4.18 11.50
C SER A 261 -1.11 3.74 10.81
N ILE A 262 -1.15 3.40 9.51
CA ILE A 262 0.04 3.05 8.71
C ILE A 262 0.96 4.27 8.51
N PRO A 263 0.50 5.41 7.94
CA PRO A 263 1.34 6.60 7.84
C PRO A 263 1.76 7.09 9.22
N ARG A 264 0.90 7.05 10.25
CA ARG A 264 1.32 7.40 11.62
C ARG A 264 2.50 6.56 12.12
N PHE A 265 2.48 5.24 11.89
CA PHE A 265 3.60 4.36 12.24
C PHE A 265 4.90 4.76 11.52
N ILE A 266 4.80 5.11 10.23
CA ILE A 266 5.95 5.58 9.45
C ILE A 266 6.49 6.91 10.01
N GLU A 267 5.60 7.84 10.32
CA GLU A 267 5.96 9.15 10.88
C GLU A 267 6.68 9.01 12.23
N ASP A 268 6.18 8.14 13.10
CA ASP A 268 6.74 7.91 14.42
C ASP A 268 8.12 7.25 14.35
N ASN A 269 8.34 6.34 13.40
CA ASN A 269 9.58 5.56 13.31
C ASN A 269 10.70 6.23 12.49
N TRP A 270 10.37 6.98 11.43
CA TRP A 270 11.38 7.58 10.53
C TRP A 270 11.38 9.11 10.47
N LEU A 271 10.31 9.77 10.94
CA LEU A 271 10.10 11.20 10.73
C LEU A 271 9.96 11.99 12.05
N ASN A 272 10.43 11.41 13.16
CA ASN A 272 10.38 12.02 14.50
C ASN A 272 8.96 12.45 14.93
N GLY A 273 7.94 11.70 14.50
CA GLY A 273 6.53 11.99 14.80
C GLY A 273 5.94 13.18 14.04
N GLN A 274 6.59 13.65 12.97
CA GLN A 274 6.04 14.70 12.12
C GLN A 274 4.78 14.20 11.40
N ARG A 275 3.62 14.77 11.72
CA ARG A 275 2.34 14.49 11.02
C ARG A 275 2.26 15.17 9.67
N LEU A 276 1.52 14.60 8.71
CA LEU A 276 1.24 15.24 7.41
C LEU A 276 0.52 16.58 7.58
N GLY A 277 -0.39 16.66 8.54
CA GLY A 277 -1.27 17.82 8.68
C GLY A 277 -2.20 17.96 7.47
N GLY A 278 -2.64 19.19 7.16
CA GLY A 278 -3.44 19.45 5.96
C GLY A 278 -4.80 18.72 5.91
N GLY A 279 -5.31 18.30 7.06
CA GLY A 279 -6.53 17.54 7.17
C GLY A 279 -6.36 16.02 7.15
N SER A 280 -5.14 15.48 7.14
CA SER A 280 -4.90 14.04 7.36
C SER A 280 -5.50 13.54 8.68
N PHE A 281 -5.89 12.26 8.72
CA PHE A 281 -6.37 11.60 9.94
C PHE A 281 -5.24 10.97 10.78
N ASP A 282 -3.98 11.03 10.33
CA ASP A 282 -2.81 10.47 11.04
C ASP A 282 -2.72 10.91 12.52
N ALA A 283 -2.96 12.19 12.80
CA ALA A 283 -2.82 12.78 14.12
C ALA A 283 -3.83 12.25 15.14
N VAL A 284 -4.94 11.66 14.66
CA VAL A 284 -6.00 11.08 15.51
C VAL A 284 -6.11 9.56 15.39
N ALA A 285 -5.42 8.94 14.43
CA ALA A 285 -5.33 7.48 14.30
C ALA A 285 -4.53 6.90 15.45
N HIS A 286 -4.85 5.68 15.93
CA HIS A 286 -4.03 5.01 16.95
C HIS A 286 -2.70 4.53 16.38
N ASP A 287 -1.67 4.41 17.23
CA ASP A 287 -0.42 3.75 16.85
C ASP A 287 -0.56 2.22 16.79
N LEU A 288 0.45 1.57 16.22
CA LEU A 288 0.50 0.12 16.02
C LEU A 288 1.28 -0.63 17.13
N ASN A 289 1.67 0.05 18.22
CA ASN A 289 2.62 -0.51 19.18
C ASN A 289 2.09 -1.76 19.90
N ASP A 290 0.78 -1.88 20.10
CA ASP A 290 0.17 -3.06 20.75
C ASP A 290 0.36 -4.36 19.95
N LEU A 291 0.71 -4.28 18.67
CA LEU A 291 1.01 -5.43 17.81
C LEU A 291 2.45 -5.94 17.98
N PHE A 292 3.35 -5.11 18.52
CA PHE A 292 4.76 -5.44 18.71
C PHE A 292 5.08 -5.85 20.15
N ASP A 293 6.15 -6.63 20.32
CA ASP A 293 6.79 -6.93 21.60
C ASP A 293 8.31 -6.74 21.46
N PHE A 294 8.76 -5.51 21.67
CA PHE A 294 10.18 -5.15 21.63
C PHE A 294 10.95 -5.51 22.91
N ASN A 295 10.28 -6.02 23.95
CA ASN A 295 10.92 -6.45 25.19
C ASN A 295 11.39 -7.91 25.11
N ALA A 296 10.79 -8.71 24.23
CA ALA A 296 11.20 -10.07 23.96
C ALA A 296 12.34 -10.12 22.91
N PRO A 297 13.19 -11.17 22.91
CA PRO A 297 14.11 -11.42 21.81
C PRO A 297 13.37 -11.59 20.48
N PRO A 298 13.93 -11.12 19.34
CA PRO A 298 13.28 -11.24 18.05
C PRO A 298 13.15 -12.70 17.61
N ARG A 299 12.01 -13.06 17.02
CA ARG A 299 11.72 -14.39 16.49
C ARG A 299 12.24 -14.51 15.06
N LEU A 300 13.50 -14.92 14.92
CA LEU A 300 14.18 -14.98 13.63
C LEU A 300 13.87 -16.25 12.82
N THR A 301 13.30 -17.29 13.44
CA THR A 301 12.91 -18.50 12.71
C THR A 301 11.74 -18.18 11.77
N PRO A 302 11.90 -18.33 10.44
CA PRO A 302 10.86 -17.98 9.49
C PRO A 302 9.69 -18.98 9.53
N LEU A 303 8.49 -18.48 9.29
CA LEU A 303 7.31 -19.28 8.95
C LEU A 303 7.16 -19.27 7.43
N LEU A 304 7.81 -20.22 6.76
CA LEU A 304 7.69 -20.37 5.32
C LEU A 304 6.42 -21.15 4.99
N LEU A 305 5.62 -20.63 4.07
CA LEU A 305 4.37 -21.26 3.63
C LEU A 305 4.48 -21.76 2.18
N ASP A 306 3.75 -22.80 1.86
CA ASP A 306 3.55 -23.26 0.49
C ASP A 306 2.59 -22.28 -0.23
N PRO A 307 2.98 -21.64 -1.36
CA PRO A 307 2.12 -20.70 -2.07
C PRO A 307 0.83 -21.31 -2.62
N GLU A 308 0.80 -22.61 -2.91
CA GLU A 308 -0.39 -23.29 -3.46
C GLU A 308 -1.41 -23.59 -2.36
N THR A 309 -0.94 -23.96 -1.17
CA THR A 309 -1.82 -24.48 -0.10
C THR A 309 -1.94 -23.58 1.13
N GLY A 310 -1.05 -22.59 1.28
CA GLY A 310 -0.96 -21.74 2.48
C GLY A 310 -0.47 -22.50 3.72
N THR A 311 -0.05 -23.76 3.58
CA THR A 311 0.37 -24.59 4.71
C THR A 311 1.85 -24.39 5.06
N PRO A 312 2.26 -24.59 6.33
CA PRO A 312 3.66 -24.48 6.71
C PRO A 312 4.55 -25.47 5.97
N LEU A 313 5.62 -24.98 5.36
CA LEU A 313 6.67 -25.82 4.79
C LEU A 313 7.51 -26.44 5.92
N PRO A 314 8.05 -27.65 5.72
CA PRO A 314 8.96 -28.26 6.69
C PRO A 314 10.16 -27.35 6.92
N GLN A 315 10.37 -26.92 8.16
CA GLN A 315 11.62 -26.27 8.53
C GLN A 315 12.74 -27.32 8.37
N SER A 316 13.63 -27.12 7.41
CA SER A 316 14.84 -27.92 7.33
C SER A 316 15.59 -27.74 8.66
N ALA A 317 15.81 -28.85 9.38
CA ALA A 317 16.63 -28.84 10.57
C ALA A 317 17.99 -28.25 10.19
N SER A 318 18.27 -27.03 10.63
CA SER A 318 19.55 -26.37 10.42
C SER A 318 20.66 -27.28 10.96
N LYS A 319 21.58 -27.69 10.08
CA LYS A 319 22.86 -28.27 10.47
C LYS A 319 23.82 -27.17 10.88
#